data_AF-A0A8C7YBT0-F1
#
_entry.id   AF-A0A8C7YBT0-F1
#
_cell.length_a   1.000
_cell.length_b   1.000
_cell.length_c   1.000
_cell.angle_alpha   90.00
_cell.angle_beta   90.00
_cell.angle_gamma   90.00
#
_symmetry.space_group_name_H-M   'P 1'
#
loop_
_entity.id
_entity.type
_entity.pdbx_description
1 polymer ?
#
loop_
_entity_poly.entity_id
_entity_poly.type
_entity_poly.pdbx_seq_one_letter_code
_entity_poly.pdbx_strand_id
1 'polypeptide(L)'
;MIFYFFLVIFLQVNHNGHLTFDSSYSSYSPQRFPLYGSIDIIAPFWTDLDNRQTGFVLYNQYTNGSVLQQATQDINSYFPNLNFSADWVFVATWYEVAYYGTKTTFQAVLISGGQKCFVLMNYGSIASTTLSAGYDTINSFHHFTIPGSFSSSATGDNSTFSLSSNVNVTGRWAFQVDSGVRGCQKKSKYVYIQIYKYKA
;
A
#
# COMPACT_ATOMS: atom_id res chain seq x y z
N MET A 1 9.38 -2.89 -12.88
CA MET A 1 10.30 -3.12 -11.73
C MET A 1 9.40 -3.26 -10.51
N ILE A 2 9.38 -4.38 -9.76
CA ILE A 2 8.18 -4.75 -8.96
C ILE A 2 8.22 -4.30 -7.50
N PHE A 3 8.65 -3.09 -7.19
CA PHE A 3 8.86 -2.63 -5.80
C PHE A 3 10.00 -3.36 -5.10
N TYR A 4 11.10 -2.64 -4.88
CA TYR A 4 12.20 -3.18 -4.09
C TYR A 4 12.17 -2.65 -2.66
N PHE A 5 11.44 -3.29 -1.75
CA PHE A 5 11.40 -2.80 -0.36
C PHE A 5 12.78 -2.66 0.32
N PHE A 6 13.78 -3.39 -0.16
CA PHE A 6 15.14 -3.42 0.41
C PHE A 6 16.29 -2.96 -0.52
N LEU A 7 16.02 -2.67 -1.81
CA LEU A 7 16.94 -1.88 -2.65
C LEU A 7 16.52 -0.40 -2.72
N VAL A 8 15.29 -0.09 -2.35
CA VAL A 8 14.81 1.28 -2.29
C VAL A 8 15.52 1.97 -1.15
N ILE A 9 16.26 3.01 -1.52
CA ILE A 9 16.92 3.89 -0.57
C ILE A 9 15.86 4.78 0.09
N PHE A 10 14.84 5.18 -0.67
CA PHE A 10 13.82 6.14 -0.24
C PHE A 10 12.39 5.62 -0.45
N LEU A 11 11.71 5.27 0.65
CA LEU A 11 10.29 5.01 0.68
C LEU A 11 9.54 6.30 1.00
N GLN A 12 8.69 6.71 0.08
CA GLN A 12 8.03 8.01 0.12
C GLN A 12 6.55 7.77 0.46
N VAL A 13 6.10 8.23 1.63
CA VAL A 13 4.71 8.13 2.09
C VAL A 13 3.97 9.43 1.77
N ASN A 14 3.01 9.38 0.84
CA ASN A 14 2.24 10.55 0.45
C ASN A 14 0.97 10.70 1.31
N HIS A 15 0.63 11.92 1.70
CA HIS A 15 -0.64 12.21 2.40
C HIS A 15 -1.88 11.82 1.60
N ASN A 16 -1.82 11.82 0.27
CA ASN A 16 -2.91 11.46 -0.65
C ASN A 16 -3.16 9.95 -0.77
N GLY A 17 -2.58 9.13 0.12
CA GLY A 17 -2.93 7.71 0.24
C GLY A 17 -2.21 6.79 -0.75
N HIS A 18 -0.99 7.18 -1.15
CA HIS A 18 -0.10 6.34 -1.95
C HIS A 18 1.33 6.37 -1.43
N LEU A 19 2.07 5.33 -1.79
CA LEU A 19 3.50 5.16 -1.56
C LEU A 19 4.21 5.17 -2.90
N THR A 20 5.35 5.85 -2.96
CA THR A 20 6.27 5.78 -4.10
C THR A 20 7.67 5.42 -3.63
N PHE A 21 8.51 5.08 -4.60
CA PHE A 21 9.85 4.58 -4.36
C PHE A 21 10.84 5.45 -5.15
N ASP A 22 11.99 5.73 -4.54
CA ASP A 22 13.10 6.52 -5.08
C ASP A 22 12.81 8.01 -5.33
N SER A 23 11.56 8.37 -5.62
CA SER A 23 11.10 9.74 -5.82
C SER A 23 9.70 9.95 -5.26
N SER A 24 9.44 11.19 -4.83
CA SER A 24 8.14 11.65 -4.38
C SER A 24 7.26 12.01 -5.59
N TYR A 25 5.94 11.80 -5.46
CA TYR A 25 4.98 12.06 -6.54
C TYR A 25 3.84 12.96 -6.07
N SER A 26 3.69 14.13 -6.71
CA SER A 26 2.86 15.24 -6.21
C SER A 26 1.38 15.19 -6.56
N SER A 27 0.95 14.21 -7.34
CA SER A 27 -0.44 14.17 -7.80
C SER A 27 -1.40 13.81 -6.67
N TYR A 28 -2.39 14.68 -6.46
CA TYR A 28 -3.55 14.43 -5.59
C TYR A 28 -4.75 13.89 -6.37
N SER A 29 -4.71 13.96 -7.69
CA SER A 29 -5.77 13.46 -8.57
C SER A 29 -5.51 12.00 -8.89
N PRO A 30 -6.40 11.07 -8.46
CA PRO A 30 -6.21 9.66 -8.75
C PRO A 30 -6.26 9.37 -10.25
N GLN A 31 -5.46 8.39 -10.67
CA GLN A 31 -5.47 7.86 -12.03
C GLN A 31 -5.76 6.36 -12.05
N ARG A 32 -6.37 5.89 -13.13
CA ARG A 32 -6.66 4.46 -13.32
C ARG A 32 -5.37 3.71 -13.66
N PHE A 33 -5.12 2.60 -12.98
CA PHE A 33 -4.07 1.66 -13.40
C PHE A 33 -4.53 0.85 -14.62
N PRO A 34 -3.63 0.51 -15.56
CA PRO A 34 -2.21 0.89 -15.60
C PRO A 34 -1.98 2.37 -16.00
N LEU A 35 -0.96 3.00 -15.39
CA LEU A 35 -0.51 4.38 -15.62
C LEU A 35 0.42 4.51 -16.83
N TYR A 36 1.13 3.44 -17.19
CA TYR A 36 2.24 3.47 -18.16
C TYR A 36 3.30 4.56 -17.83
N GLY A 37 3.48 4.82 -16.53
CA GLY A 37 4.35 5.88 -16.01
C GLY A 37 5.78 5.42 -15.73
N SER A 38 6.60 6.36 -15.26
CA SER A 38 8.00 6.15 -14.91
C SER A 38 8.25 5.96 -13.40
N ILE A 39 7.19 5.70 -12.63
CA ILE A 39 7.28 5.50 -11.17
C ILE A 39 6.70 4.14 -10.78
N ASP A 40 7.26 3.59 -9.70
CA ASP A 40 6.63 2.52 -8.95
C ASP A 40 5.69 3.17 -7.91
N ILE A 41 4.41 2.79 -7.89
CA ILE A 41 3.39 3.30 -6.98
C ILE A 41 2.56 2.18 -6.33
N ILE A 42 2.41 2.23 -5.02
CA ILE A 42 1.40 1.45 -4.28
C ILE A 42 0.36 2.44 -3.75
N ALA A 43 -0.87 2.33 -4.22
CA ALA A 43 -1.97 3.19 -3.82
C ALA A 43 -3.02 2.37 -3.07
N PRO A 44 -2.93 2.21 -1.74
CA PRO A 44 -4.07 1.66 -0.99
C PRO A 44 -5.32 2.54 -1.17
N PHE A 45 -5.17 3.87 -1.22
CA PHE A 45 -6.31 4.77 -1.27
C PHE A 45 -5.92 6.12 -1.85
N TRP A 46 -5.64 6.17 -3.16
CA TRP A 46 -5.22 7.41 -3.78
C TRP A 46 -6.42 8.32 -4.05
N THR A 47 -6.47 9.45 -3.36
CA THR A 47 -7.45 10.53 -3.55
C THR A 47 -6.93 11.83 -2.95
N ASP A 48 -7.68 12.93 -3.08
CA ASP A 48 -7.30 14.23 -2.54
C ASP A 48 -7.56 14.32 -1.01
N LEU A 49 -6.68 13.71 -0.23
CA LEU A 49 -6.74 13.72 1.23
C LEU A 49 -6.20 15.04 1.82
N ASP A 50 -6.85 15.51 2.89
CA ASP A 50 -6.52 16.75 3.58
C ASP A 50 -6.39 16.57 5.10
N ASN A 51 -5.20 16.14 5.51
CA ASN A 51 -4.84 16.00 6.91
C ASN A 51 -4.65 17.34 7.67
N ARG A 52 -4.86 18.51 7.04
CA ARG A 52 -4.89 19.80 7.78
C ARG A 52 -6.16 19.92 8.62
N GLN A 53 -7.23 19.24 8.21
CA GLN A 53 -8.50 19.27 8.91
C GLN A 53 -8.50 18.31 10.09
N THR A 54 -8.09 17.06 9.86
CA THR A 54 -7.93 16.04 10.92
C THR A 54 -7.13 14.84 10.41
N GLY A 55 -6.70 14.00 11.36
CA GLY A 55 -6.03 12.73 11.12
C GLY A 55 -4.52 12.83 10.95
N PHE A 56 -3.89 11.67 10.94
CA PHE A 56 -2.44 11.54 10.90
C PHE A 56 -2.00 10.51 9.87
N VAL A 57 -0.84 10.76 9.26
CA VAL A 57 -0.14 9.75 8.46
C VAL A 57 0.97 9.20 9.35
N LEU A 58 0.82 7.96 9.79
CA LEU A 58 1.71 7.27 10.70
C LEU A 58 2.48 6.19 9.94
N TYR A 59 3.71 5.94 10.35
CA TYR A 59 4.44 4.78 9.85
C TYR A 59 5.29 4.13 10.92
N ASN A 60 5.47 2.81 10.78
CA ASN A 60 6.35 2.03 11.62
C ASN A 60 7.08 0.99 10.79
N GLN A 61 8.32 0.71 11.18
CA GLN A 61 9.13 -0.35 10.61
C GLN A 61 9.48 -1.34 11.72
N TYR A 62 9.39 -2.63 11.39
CA TYR A 62 9.68 -3.73 12.27
C TYR A 62 10.71 -4.65 11.63
N THR A 63 11.68 -5.09 12.41
CA THR A 63 12.73 -6.08 12.03
C THR A 63 12.84 -7.22 13.03
N ASN A 64 12.00 -7.21 14.08
CA ASN A 64 11.85 -8.26 15.08
C ASN A 64 10.48 -8.11 15.78
N GLY A 65 10.14 -9.06 16.65
CA GLY A 65 8.96 -9.01 17.50
C GLY A 65 7.69 -9.60 16.89
N SER A 66 6.58 -9.40 17.58
CA SER A 66 5.28 -10.03 17.28
C SER A 66 4.71 -9.64 15.92
N VAL A 67 5.02 -8.44 15.41
CA VAL A 67 4.54 -7.98 14.09
C VAL A 67 5.10 -8.85 12.96
N LEU A 68 6.38 -9.26 13.04
CA LEU A 68 6.97 -10.17 12.05
C LEU A 68 6.38 -11.58 12.15
N GLN A 69 6.09 -12.04 13.37
CA GLN A 69 5.46 -13.35 13.59
C GLN A 69 4.05 -13.38 12.99
N GLN A 70 3.25 -12.33 13.22
CA GLN A 70 1.92 -12.19 12.64
C GLN A 70 1.99 -12.11 11.11
N ALA A 71 2.87 -11.27 10.55
CA ALA A 71 3.06 -11.17 9.11
C ALA A 71 3.47 -12.52 8.49
N THR A 72 4.33 -13.28 9.17
CA THR A 72 4.73 -14.62 8.75
C THR A 72 3.54 -15.58 8.73
N GLN A 73 2.73 -15.59 9.78
CA GLN A 73 1.54 -16.44 9.87
C GLN A 73 0.50 -16.08 8.81
N ASP A 74 0.20 -14.79 8.66
CA ASP A 74 -0.76 -14.28 7.68
C ASP A 74 -0.35 -14.69 6.25
N ILE A 75 0.90 -14.43 5.85
CA ILE A 75 1.37 -14.78 4.51
C ILE A 75 1.34 -16.28 4.25
N ASN A 76 1.79 -17.11 5.19
CA ASN A 76 1.74 -18.57 5.02
C ASN A 76 0.31 -19.11 4.97
N SER A 77 -0.65 -18.43 5.61
CA SER A 77 -2.08 -18.76 5.50
C SER A 77 -2.67 -18.35 4.15
N TYR A 78 -2.28 -17.20 3.61
CA TYR A 78 -2.85 -16.66 2.36
C TYR A 78 -2.24 -17.32 1.11
N PHE A 79 -0.96 -17.68 1.19
CA PHE A 79 -0.20 -18.25 0.10
C PHE A 79 0.40 -19.59 0.54
N PRO A 80 -0.41 -20.67 0.57
CA PRO A 80 0.05 -21.98 1.01
C PRO A 80 1.20 -22.47 0.12
N ASN A 81 2.13 -23.21 0.72
CA ASN A 81 3.33 -23.79 0.09
C ASN A 81 4.52 -22.85 -0.15
N LEU A 82 4.49 -21.59 0.32
CA LEU A 82 5.64 -20.69 0.18
C LEU A 82 6.76 -20.90 1.22
N ASN A 83 6.46 -21.54 2.37
CA ASN A 83 7.36 -21.65 3.53
C ASN A 83 8.07 -20.32 3.84
N PHE A 84 7.27 -19.28 4.06
CA PHE A 84 7.71 -17.90 4.20
C PHE A 84 8.10 -17.58 5.65
N SER A 85 9.07 -16.67 5.82
CA SER A 85 9.38 -16.03 7.11
C SER A 85 9.65 -14.54 6.86
N ALA A 86 8.97 -13.67 7.59
CA ALA A 86 9.14 -12.22 7.46
C ALA A 86 10.40 -11.77 8.20
N ASP A 87 11.25 -11.02 7.49
CA ASP A 87 12.45 -10.37 8.03
C ASP A 87 12.23 -8.88 8.28
N TRP A 88 11.21 -8.31 7.65
CA TRP A 88 10.90 -6.89 7.69
C TRP A 88 9.44 -6.64 7.37
N VAL A 89 8.85 -5.73 8.14
CA VAL A 89 7.50 -5.24 7.93
C VAL A 89 7.52 -3.73 8.04
N PHE A 90 6.94 -3.05 7.06
CA PHE A 90 6.64 -1.64 7.13
C PHE A 90 5.14 -1.45 7.08
N VAL A 91 4.61 -0.59 7.95
CA VAL A 91 3.20 -0.25 8.01
C VAL A 91 3.08 1.26 7.82
N ALA A 92 2.36 1.70 6.79
CA ALA A 92 1.87 3.06 6.68
C ALA A 92 0.37 3.08 6.96
N THR A 93 -0.05 3.96 7.86
CA THR A 93 -1.46 4.14 8.26
C THR A 93 -1.86 5.59 8.04
N TRP A 94 -2.92 5.79 7.27
CA TRP A 94 -3.62 7.07 7.22
C TRP A 94 -4.76 6.92 8.21
N TYR A 95 -4.60 7.50 9.40
CA TYR A 95 -5.55 7.35 10.51
C TYR A 95 -6.45 8.57 10.58
N GLU A 96 -7.75 8.35 10.39
CA GLU A 96 -8.79 9.39 10.45
C GLU A 96 -8.51 10.61 9.56
N VAL A 97 -7.84 10.42 8.43
CA VAL A 97 -7.44 11.52 7.54
C VAL A 97 -8.68 12.05 6.83
N ALA A 98 -8.87 13.37 6.89
CA ALA A 98 -10.04 14.03 6.34
C ALA A 98 -10.00 14.13 4.80
N TYR A 99 -11.18 14.14 4.18
CA TYR A 99 -11.40 14.57 2.79
C TYR A 99 -12.89 14.87 2.60
N TYR A 100 -13.24 15.89 1.81
CA TYR A 100 -14.63 16.23 1.43
C TYR A 100 -15.68 16.15 2.58
N GLY A 101 -15.33 16.60 3.79
CA GLY A 101 -16.26 16.63 4.94
C GLY A 101 -16.42 15.30 5.69
N THR A 102 -15.60 14.29 5.38
CA THR A 102 -15.55 13.00 6.07
C THR A 102 -14.10 12.64 6.44
N LYS A 103 -13.90 11.46 7.05
CA LYS A 103 -12.59 10.90 7.41
C LYS A 103 -12.50 9.42 7.03
N THR A 104 -11.28 8.94 6.77
CA THR A 104 -11.02 7.52 6.50
C THR A 104 -9.82 7.00 7.27
N THR A 105 -9.83 5.70 7.55
CA THR A 105 -8.67 4.97 8.05
C THR A 105 -8.36 3.80 7.13
N PHE A 106 -7.13 3.74 6.64
CA PHE A 106 -6.63 2.64 5.83
C PHE A 106 -5.13 2.45 6.05
N GLN A 107 -4.62 1.28 5.68
CA GLN A 107 -3.21 0.94 5.82
C GLN A 107 -2.66 0.30 4.55
N ALA A 108 -1.39 0.56 4.28
CA ALA A 108 -0.55 -0.28 3.43
C ALA A 108 0.52 -0.95 4.29
N VAL A 109 0.65 -2.27 4.16
CA VAL A 109 1.68 -3.06 4.84
C VAL A 109 2.58 -3.70 3.80
N LEU A 110 3.87 -3.42 3.87
CA LEU A 110 4.90 -3.97 3.01
C LEU A 110 5.65 -5.03 3.81
N ILE A 111 5.68 -6.26 3.33
CA ILE A 111 6.26 -7.40 4.03
C ILE A 111 7.36 -7.98 3.14
N SER A 112 8.52 -8.27 3.72
CA SER A 112 9.57 -8.97 2.99
C SER A 112 10.29 -10.00 3.86
N GLY A 113 10.57 -11.16 3.26
CA GLY A 113 11.30 -12.29 3.82
C GLY A 113 12.58 -12.58 3.04
N GLY A 114 13.30 -11.53 2.64
CA GLY A 114 14.44 -11.66 1.74
C GLY A 114 13.97 -11.74 0.29
N GLN A 115 13.74 -12.94 -0.23
CA GLN A 115 13.43 -13.18 -1.66
C GLN A 115 11.98 -12.94 -2.03
N LYS A 116 11.07 -13.09 -1.07
CA LYS A 116 9.62 -12.94 -1.24
C LYS A 116 9.13 -11.67 -0.59
N CYS A 117 8.13 -11.05 -1.22
CA CYS A 117 7.57 -9.82 -0.70
C CYS A 117 6.11 -9.65 -1.09
N PHE A 118 5.41 -8.95 -0.21
CA PHE A 118 3.97 -8.83 -0.23
C PHE A 118 3.55 -7.42 0.11
N VAL A 119 2.41 -7.04 -0.44
CA VAL A 119 1.69 -5.81 -0.13
C VAL A 119 0.33 -6.19 0.40
N LEU A 120 -0.01 -5.71 1.59
CA LEU A 120 -1.34 -5.84 2.16
C LEU A 120 -2.03 -4.48 2.22
N MET A 121 -3.17 -4.42 1.53
CA MET A 121 -4.25 -3.43 1.54
C MET A 121 -5.19 -3.61 2.73
N ASN A 122 -5.24 -2.77 3.78
CA ASN A 122 -6.28 -2.92 4.84
C ASN A 122 -7.24 -1.73 4.87
N TYR A 123 -8.54 -2.04 4.92
CA TYR A 123 -9.63 -1.07 4.93
C TYR A 123 -10.58 -1.30 6.10
N GLY A 124 -10.90 -0.22 6.83
CA GLY A 124 -12.08 -0.16 7.71
C GLY A 124 -13.29 0.35 6.93
N SER A 125 -14.25 0.99 7.60
CA SER A 125 -15.32 1.72 6.90
C SER A 125 -14.74 2.94 6.16
N ILE A 126 -15.10 3.10 4.89
CA ILE A 126 -14.66 4.21 4.06
C ILE A 126 -15.89 4.96 3.54
N ALA A 127 -15.94 6.27 3.77
CA ALA A 127 -16.99 7.11 3.22
C ALA A 127 -16.88 7.30 1.70
N SER A 128 -18.01 7.60 1.04
CA SER A 128 -18.11 7.65 -0.42
C SER A 128 -17.14 8.65 -1.07
N THR A 129 -16.36 8.22 -2.06
CA THR A 129 -15.48 9.10 -2.86
C THR A 129 -15.00 8.43 -4.15
N THR A 130 -14.44 9.23 -5.06
CA THR A 130 -13.69 8.73 -6.21
C THR A 130 -12.23 8.55 -5.84
N LEU A 131 -11.69 7.35 -6.11
CA LEU A 131 -10.32 7.02 -5.73
C LEU A 131 -9.72 5.89 -6.59
N SER A 132 -8.39 5.80 -6.56
CA SER A 132 -7.63 4.68 -7.14
C SER A 132 -7.08 3.78 -6.05
N ALA A 133 -7.29 2.46 -6.17
CA ALA A 133 -6.73 1.48 -5.26
C ALA A 133 -6.06 0.34 -6.02
N GLY A 134 -4.81 0.02 -5.67
CA GLY A 134 -4.00 -0.94 -6.40
C GLY A 134 -2.51 -0.64 -6.34
N TYR A 135 -1.77 -1.20 -7.28
CA TYR A 135 -0.36 -0.89 -7.46
C TYR A 135 -0.01 -0.90 -8.94
N ASP A 136 1.06 -0.19 -9.28
CA ASP A 136 1.58 -0.15 -10.62
C ASP A 136 3.08 0.11 -10.61
N THR A 137 3.77 -0.48 -11.57
CA THR A 137 5.22 -0.41 -11.67
C THR A 137 5.61 0.40 -12.89
N ILE A 138 6.88 0.78 -12.98
CA ILE A 138 7.42 1.47 -14.17
C ILE A 138 7.02 0.72 -15.45
N ASN A 139 6.48 1.47 -16.43
CA ASN A 139 5.92 1.01 -17.70
C ASN A 139 4.76 0.01 -17.57
N SER A 140 4.21 -0.15 -16.36
CA SER A 140 3.13 -1.06 -16.04
C SER A 140 3.40 -2.52 -16.39
N PHE A 141 4.66 -2.95 -16.28
CA PHE A 141 5.02 -4.36 -16.45
C PHE A 141 4.25 -5.27 -15.49
N HIS A 142 4.01 -4.78 -14.29
CA HIS A 142 3.17 -5.41 -13.28
C HIS A 142 2.28 -4.35 -12.65
N HIS A 143 0.99 -4.61 -12.65
CA HIS A 143 0.01 -3.73 -12.05
C HIS A 143 -1.19 -4.56 -11.57
N PHE A 144 -1.94 -4.01 -10.63
CA PHE A 144 -3.21 -4.56 -10.22
C PHE A 144 -4.13 -3.42 -9.79
N THR A 145 -5.39 -3.52 -10.17
CA THR A 145 -6.45 -2.60 -9.75
C THR A 145 -7.40 -3.36 -8.85
N ILE A 146 -7.63 -2.87 -7.63
CA ILE A 146 -8.62 -3.49 -6.74
C ILE A 146 -10.02 -3.33 -7.37
N PRO A 147 -10.81 -4.42 -7.46
CA PRO A 147 -12.19 -4.37 -7.94
C PRO A 147 -13.00 -3.27 -7.24
N GLY A 148 -13.70 -2.45 -8.03
CA GLY A 148 -14.45 -1.29 -7.54
C GLY A 148 -13.69 0.03 -7.60
N SER A 149 -12.37 0.05 -7.83
CA SER A 149 -11.64 1.31 -8.03
C SER A 149 -12.27 2.17 -9.14
N PHE A 150 -12.44 3.47 -8.86
CA PHE A 150 -13.22 4.42 -9.69
C PHE A 150 -14.67 4.01 -10.00
N SER A 151 -15.29 3.20 -9.16
CA SER A 151 -16.73 2.96 -9.18
C SER A 151 -17.35 3.46 -7.88
N SER A 152 -18.68 3.65 -7.88
CA SER A 152 -19.44 3.97 -6.67
C SER A 152 -19.44 2.84 -5.64
N SER A 153 -19.09 1.61 -6.03
CA SER A 153 -19.03 0.46 -5.13
C SER A 153 -17.71 0.37 -4.35
N ALA A 154 -16.68 1.14 -4.70
CA ALA A 154 -15.42 1.16 -3.94
C ALA A 154 -15.64 1.48 -2.46
N THR A 155 -16.55 2.40 -2.16
CA THR A 155 -16.69 3.08 -0.87
C THR A 155 -18.16 3.18 -0.45
N GLY A 156 -18.41 3.62 0.79
CA GLY A 156 -19.75 3.66 1.40
C GLY A 156 -20.09 2.38 2.15
N ASP A 157 -21.34 2.26 2.60
CA ASP A 157 -21.79 1.18 3.50
C ASP A 157 -21.62 -0.22 2.90
N ASN A 158 -21.76 -0.34 1.57
CA ASN A 158 -21.55 -1.59 0.81
C ASN A 158 -20.22 -1.60 0.05
N SER A 159 -19.18 -1.01 0.64
CA SER A 159 -17.85 -0.86 0.04
C SER A 159 -17.22 -2.22 -0.32
N THR A 160 -16.87 -2.40 -1.59
CA THR A 160 -16.07 -3.54 -2.07
C THR A 160 -14.73 -3.60 -1.34
N PHE A 161 -14.09 -2.46 -1.07
CA PHE A 161 -12.79 -2.45 -0.39
C PHE A 161 -12.88 -2.93 1.05
N SER A 162 -13.95 -2.55 1.76
CA SER A 162 -14.14 -2.83 3.19
C SER A 162 -14.75 -4.19 3.44
N LEU A 163 -15.59 -4.68 2.52
CA LEU A 163 -16.37 -5.92 2.71
C LEU A 163 -15.81 -7.12 1.96
N SER A 164 -15.11 -6.91 0.84
CA SER A 164 -14.51 -8.00 0.04
C SER A 164 -13.03 -8.21 0.33
N SER A 165 -12.47 -9.28 -0.24
CA SER A 165 -11.08 -9.69 -0.04
C SER A 165 -10.66 -10.69 -1.10
N ASN A 166 -9.37 -10.77 -1.41
CA ASN A 166 -8.77 -11.85 -2.18
C ASN A 166 -8.10 -12.94 -1.31
N VAL A 167 -8.10 -12.77 0.02
CA VAL A 167 -7.48 -13.70 0.99
C VAL A 167 -8.46 -14.15 2.08
N ASN A 168 -9.76 -13.97 1.84
CA ASN A 168 -10.83 -14.35 2.77
C ASN A 168 -10.72 -13.71 4.17
N VAL A 169 -10.16 -12.49 4.23
CA VAL A 169 -10.14 -11.65 5.44
C VAL A 169 -10.81 -10.33 5.07
N THR A 170 -12.00 -10.08 5.61
CA THR A 170 -12.81 -8.89 5.30
C THR A 170 -11.99 -7.61 5.36
N GLY A 171 -12.03 -6.82 4.28
CA GLY A 171 -11.32 -5.54 4.21
C GLY A 171 -9.82 -5.66 3.92
N ARG A 172 -9.28 -6.87 3.75
CA ARG A 172 -7.87 -7.12 3.49
C ARG A 172 -7.64 -7.63 2.07
N TRP A 173 -6.67 -7.02 1.40
CA TRP A 173 -6.21 -7.39 0.07
C TRP A 173 -4.72 -7.69 0.12
N ALA A 174 -4.28 -8.87 -0.29
CA ALA A 174 -2.86 -9.23 -0.23
C ALA A 174 -2.32 -9.62 -1.59
N PHE A 175 -1.15 -9.09 -1.95
CA PHE A 175 -0.53 -9.29 -3.25
C PHE A 175 0.91 -9.74 -3.08
N GLN A 176 1.28 -10.81 -3.76
CA GLN A 176 2.67 -11.20 -3.93
C GLN A 176 3.31 -10.34 -5.02
N VAL A 177 4.40 -9.66 -4.72
CA VAL A 177 5.02 -8.65 -5.61
C VAL A 177 6.51 -8.94 -5.90
N ASP A 178 6.94 -10.20 -5.81
CA ASP A 178 8.36 -10.58 -6.04
C ASP A 178 8.73 -11.04 -7.46
N SER A 179 7.82 -11.01 -8.45
CA SER A 179 8.04 -11.59 -9.79
C SER A 179 9.02 -10.83 -10.72
N GLY A 180 9.81 -9.88 -10.19
CA GLY A 180 10.63 -8.97 -10.97
C GLY A 180 12.02 -9.52 -11.26
N VAL A 181 12.69 -9.00 -12.29
CA VAL A 181 14.03 -9.46 -12.74
C VAL A 181 15.10 -9.46 -11.64
N ARG A 182 14.92 -8.65 -10.59
CA ARG A 182 15.81 -8.64 -9.42
C ARG A 182 15.16 -9.22 -8.16
N GLY A 183 13.88 -9.56 -8.17
CA GLY A 183 13.10 -10.00 -7.00
C GLY A 183 13.08 -8.99 -5.85
N CYS A 184 12.60 -9.40 -4.68
CA CYS A 184 12.89 -8.69 -3.45
C CYS A 184 14.27 -9.11 -2.97
N GLN A 185 15.20 -8.16 -2.80
CA GLN A 185 16.58 -8.45 -2.42
C GLN A 185 16.97 -7.60 -1.24
N LYS A 186 17.41 -8.26 -0.18
CA LYS A 186 17.95 -7.64 1.03
C LYS A 186 19.30 -7.01 0.71
N LYS A 187 19.37 -5.69 0.51
CA LYS A 187 20.66 -4.99 0.30
C LYS A 187 20.96 -3.88 1.30
N SER A 188 19.97 -3.31 2.00
CA SER A 188 20.21 -2.27 3.00
C SER A 188 19.62 -2.63 4.37
N LYS A 189 20.38 -2.31 5.44
CA LYS A 189 19.86 -2.31 6.82
C LYS A 189 18.98 -1.07 7.12
N TYR A 190 18.99 -0.07 6.25
CA TYR A 190 18.33 1.22 6.43
C TYR A 190 17.47 1.56 5.21
N VAL A 191 16.16 1.71 5.42
CA VAL A 191 15.23 2.31 4.46
C VAL A 191 14.96 3.73 4.94
N TYR A 192 15.27 4.74 4.14
CA TYR A 192 14.93 6.12 4.51
C TYR A 192 13.45 6.33 4.18
N ILE A 193 12.66 6.62 5.21
CA ILE A 193 11.23 6.87 5.09
C ILE A 193 11.01 8.37 5.23
N GLN A 194 10.30 8.95 4.27
CA GLN A 194 9.92 10.35 4.30
C GLN A 194 8.41 10.46 4.06
N ILE A 195 7.74 11.16 4.97
CA ILE A 195 6.41 11.68 4.70
C ILE A 195 6.61 13.00 3.97
N TYR A 196 5.98 13.14 2.82
CA TYR A 196 6.10 14.35 2.02
C TYR A 196 4.73 14.87 1.64
N LYS A 197 4.65 16.18 1.46
CA LYS A 197 3.42 16.87 1.10
C LYS A 197 3.59 17.80 -0.06
N TYR A 198 2.65 17.70 -1.00
CA TYR A 198 2.54 18.59 -2.14
C TYR A 198 1.17 19.24 -2.12
N LYS A 199 1.08 20.42 -1.51
CA LYS A 199 0.03 21.40 -1.80
C LYS A 199 0.62 22.80 -1.69
N ALA A 200 0.25 23.64 -2.64
CA ALA A 200 0.37 25.10 -2.57
C ALA A 200 -0.59 25.66 -1.51
#